data_AF-A0A6J1UK20-F1
#
_entry.id   AF-A0A6J1UK20-F1
#
_cell.length_a   1.000
_cell.length_b   1.000
_cell.length_c   1.000
_cell.angle_alpha   90.00
_cell.angle_beta   90.00
_cell.angle_gamma   90.00
#
_symmetry.space_group_name_H-M   'P 1'
#
loop_
_entity.id
_entity.type
_entity.pdbx_description
1 polymer ?
#
loop_
_entity_poly.entity_id
_entity_poly.type
_entity_poly.pdbx_seq_one_letter_code
_entity_poly.pdbx_strand_id
1 'polypeptide(L)'
;MLVARALRSAVTAARSSLPLLALQASSAHRPAAVTARPFTRSLWVLRGSGKGLPVLLRGSLPSVSCNRGGLHTEGDKAFTEFLNDEIKEEKKIQKHKSLPKMSGGWELDIHGTEAKLTRKMAGETVTVSFNVNNSIPPSVDESPEGQKDDEVEPELTSTPNFVVEVTKDDTKQTLVLDCHYPEDEISHTGEGESDIFSIQEVSFQPSGDSEWQENNYTLNTDSLDWALYDHLMDFLADRGVDNTFADELVNLSTALEHKEYIRFLEDLKHFVKCQ
;
A
#
# COMPACT_ATOMS: atom_id res chain seq x y z
N MET A 1 23.30 -64.46 49.39
CA MET A 1 22.42 -65.33 48.59
C MET A 1 21.94 -64.55 47.37
N LEU A 2 22.23 -65.09 46.17
CA LEU A 2 21.70 -64.81 44.81
C LEU A 2 21.62 -63.33 44.35
N VAL A 3 22.39 -62.82 43.39
CA VAL A 3 22.73 -63.21 41.99
C VAL A 3 21.61 -62.97 40.96
N ALA A 4 21.94 -62.09 40.00
CA ALA A 4 21.44 -61.98 38.61
C ALA A 4 20.00 -61.45 38.42
N ARG A 5 19.65 -60.75 37.33
CA ARG A 5 20.13 -60.86 35.94
C ARG A 5 19.64 -59.66 35.13
N ALA A 6 20.51 -59.14 34.27
CA ALA A 6 20.14 -58.23 33.18
C ALA A 6 19.26 -58.95 32.14
N LEU A 7 18.35 -58.23 31.50
CA LEU A 7 17.77 -58.59 30.20
C LEU A 7 17.56 -57.31 29.38
N ARG A 8 18.47 -57.13 28.42
CA ARG A 8 18.24 -56.34 27.20
C ARG A 8 17.14 -57.06 26.41
N SER A 9 16.21 -56.31 25.83
CA SER A 9 15.44 -56.81 24.69
C SER A 9 15.59 -55.81 23.55
N ALA A 10 16.30 -56.25 22.52
CA ALA A 10 16.35 -55.63 21.22
C ALA A 10 15.09 -56.04 20.44
N VAL A 11 14.42 -55.09 19.80
CA VAL A 11 13.47 -55.40 18.73
C VAL A 11 14.06 -54.90 17.43
N THR A 12 14.37 -55.88 16.59
CA THR A 12 14.79 -55.73 15.20
C THR A 12 13.62 -55.40 14.29
N ALA A 13 13.82 -54.37 13.47
CA ALA A 13 13.42 -54.20 12.06
C ALA A 13 12.05 -54.72 11.58
N ALA A 14 11.22 -53.80 11.09
CA ALA A 14 10.40 -54.01 9.91
C ALA A 14 10.63 -52.84 8.93
N ARG A 15 11.30 -53.15 7.82
CA ARG A 15 11.38 -52.31 6.63
C ARG A 15 10.03 -52.36 5.92
N SER A 16 9.37 -51.23 5.75
CA SER A 16 8.28 -51.05 4.79
C SER A 16 8.78 -50.19 3.64
N SER A 17 9.21 -50.85 2.58
CA SER A 17 9.44 -50.28 1.25
C SER A 17 8.12 -50.30 0.48
N LEU A 18 7.62 -49.12 0.10
CA LEU A 18 6.56 -48.92 -0.88
C LEU A 18 6.89 -47.70 -1.77
N PRO A 19 6.35 -47.64 -2.99
CA PRO A 19 7.16 -47.50 -4.20
C PRO A 19 7.44 -46.06 -4.63
N LEU A 20 8.58 -45.91 -5.31
CA LEU A 20 8.88 -44.79 -6.21
C LEU A 20 7.75 -44.64 -7.24
N LEU A 21 7.02 -43.53 -7.16
CA LEU A 21 6.23 -43.03 -8.28
C LEU A 21 7.11 -42.15 -9.15
N ALA A 22 7.08 -42.43 -10.45
CA ALA A 22 7.88 -41.78 -11.47
C ALA A 22 7.60 -40.27 -11.54
N LEU A 23 8.68 -39.47 -11.51
CA LEU A 23 8.71 -38.08 -11.91
C LEU A 23 8.26 -37.97 -13.38
N GLN A 24 7.06 -37.44 -13.62
CA GLN A 24 6.72 -36.90 -14.93
C GLN A 24 7.34 -35.50 -15.04
N ALA A 25 8.30 -35.38 -15.97
CA ALA A 25 8.84 -34.11 -16.39
C ALA A 25 7.73 -33.26 -17.04
N SER A 26 7.48 -32.08 -16.47
CA SER A 26 6.70 -31.03 -17.11
C SER A 26 7.45 -29.71 -16.98
N SER A 27 7.98 -29.27 -18.12
CA SER A 27 8.13 -27.88 -18.57
C SER A 27 8.66 -26.85 -17.56
N ALA A 28 9.91 -26.46 -17.76
CA ALA A 28 10.51 -25.25 -17.22
C ALA A 28 9.64 -24.00 -17.49
N HIS A 29 9.27 -23.28 -16.44
CA HIS A 29 8.79 -21.91 -16.54
C HIS A 29 9.85 -20.98 -15.97
N ARG A 30 10.38 -20.17 -16.89
CA ARG A 30 11.42 -19.17 -16.72
C ARG A 30 10.74 -17.88 -16.26
N PRO A 31 11.28 -17.13 -15.29
CA PRO A 31 10.71 -15.83 -14.95
C PRO A 31 10.89 -14.88 -16.15
N ALA A 32 9.78 -14.30 -16.60
CA ALA A 32 9.76 -13.33 -17.67
C ALA A 32 10.34 -12.01 -17.15
N ALA A 33 11.43 -11.56 -17.76
CA ALA A 33 11.97 -10.23 -17.59
C ALA A 33 10.91 -9.19 -17.98
N VAL A 34 10.70 -8.20 -17.11
CA VAL A 34 9.91 -7.01 -17.38
C VAL A 34 10.57 -6.28 -18.55
N THR A 35 10.02 -6.48 -19.74
CA THR A 35 10.38 -5.73 -20.94
C THR A 35 9.36 -4.60 -21.08
N ALA A 36 9.89 -3.38 -21.09
CA ALA A 36 9.15 -2.16 -21.36
C ALA A 36 8.26 -2.34 -22.60
N ARG A 37 6.96 -2.08 -22.46
CA ARG A 37 6.01 -2.12 -23.57
C ARG A 37 6.12 -0.82 -24.37
N PRO A 38 6.54 -0.84 -25.64
CA PRO A 38 6.33 0.32 -26.51
C PRO A 38 4.86 0.35 -26.95
N PHE A 39 4.22 1.51 -26.75
CA PHE A 39 2.92 1.82 -27.33
C PHE A 39 2.99 1.71 -28.87
N THR A 40 2.40 0.67 -29.45
CA THR A 40 2.17 0.60 -30.89
C THR A 40 0.80 1.22 -31.20
N ARG A 41 0.82 2.48 -31.64
CA ARG A 41 -0.35 3.14 -32.22
C ARG A 41 -0.65 2.51 -33.58
N SER A 42 -1.84 1.92 -33.72
CA SER A 42 -2.41 1.42 -34.96
C SER A 42 -2.71 2.59 -35.92
N LEU A 43 -1.90 2.71 -36.98
CA LEU A 43 -2.13 3.62 -38.10
C LEU A 43 -3.12 2.98 -39.09
N TRP A 44 -4.33 3.51 -39.16
CA TRP A 44 -5.27 3.20 -40.24
C TRP A 44 -4.83 3.94 -41.52
N VAL A 45 -4.35 3.18 -42.51
CA VAL A 45 -4.08 3.68 -43.86
C VAL A 45 -5.27 3.33 -44.76
N LEU A 46 -6.07 4.34 -45.11
CA LEU A 46 -7.03 4.26 -46.21
C LEU A 46 -6.39 4.86 -47.47
N ARG A 47 -6.44 4.07 -48.54
CA ARG A 47 -5.82 4.25 -49.84
C ARG A 47 -6.67 5.17 -50.72
N GLY A 48 -6.05 6.09 -51.47
CA GLY A 48 -6.70 6.87 -52.52
C GLY A 48 -5.71 7.39 -53.56
N SER A 49 -5.79 6.85 -54.78
CA SER A 49 -5.09 7.40 -55.95
C SER A 49 -5.78 8.69 -56.39
N GLY A 50 -5.05 9.80 -56.41
CA GLY A 50 -5.53 11.07 -56.97
C GLY A 50 -4.40 12.06 -57.14
N LYS A 51 -4.10 12.41 -58.39
CA LYS A 51 -3.20 13.52 -58.73
C LYS A 51 -3.87 14.83 -58.29
N GLY A 52 -3.28 15.56 -57.36
CA GLY A 52 -3.76 16.87 -56.92
C GLY A 52 -2.78 17.54 -55.97
N LEU A 53 -2.47 18.81 -56.24
CA LEU A 53 -1.50 19.64 -55.50
C LEU A 53 -1.80 19.70 -53.99
N PRO A 54 -0.78 19.85 -53.11
CA PRO A 54 -1.03 20.16 -51.72
C PRO A 54 -1.39 21.65 -51.58
N VAL A 55 -2.69 21.95 -51.53
CA VAL A 55 -3.19 23.20 -50.96
C VAL A 55 -3.04 23.07 -49.44
N LEU A 56 -2.16 23.88 -48.86
CA LEU A 56 -2.02 24.07 -47.43
C LEU A 56 -3.31 24.67 -46.86
N LEU A 57 -4.25 23.83 -46.45
CA LEU A 57 -5.31 24.25 -45.54
C LEU A 57 -4.70 24.34 -44.13
N ARG A 58 -4.17 25.53 -43.81
CA ARG A 58 -4.02 25.97 -42.41
C ARG A 58 -5.43 26.07 -41.81
N GLY A 59 -5.92 24.97 -41.26
CA GLY A 59 -7.00 25.01 -40.29
C GLY A 59 -6.46 25.74 -39.06
N SER A 60 -6.79 27.02 -38.93
CA SER A 60 -6.52 27.77 -37.72
C SER A 60 -7.44 27.22 -36.64
N LEU A 61 -6.96 26.26 -35.87
CA LEU A 61 -7.53 26.02 -34.54
C LEU A 61 -7.46 27.36 -33.79
N PRO A 62 -8.51 27.80 -33.09
CA PRO A 62 -8.46 28.98 -32.24
C PRO A 62 -7.56 28.65 -31.05
N SER A 63 -6.25 28.74 -31.27
CA SER A 63 -5.23 28.71 -30.23
C SER A 63 -5.13 30.12 -29.70
N VAL A 64 -5.62 30.33 -28.48
CA VAL A 64 -5.36 31.58 -27.75
C VAL A 64 -3.96 31.43 -27.19
N SER A 65 -2.97 32.00 -27.86
CA SER A 65 -1.59 31.95 -27.38
C SER A 65 -1.47 32.72 -26.07
N CYS A 66 -1.13 32.04 -24.98
CA CYS A 66 -0.71 32.71 -23.74
C CYS A 66 0.57 33.52 -24.03
N ASN A 67 0.78 34.62 -23.30
CA ASN A 67 1.89 35.57 -23.50
C ASN A 67 3.31 34.96 -23.38
N ARG A 68 3.43 33.66 -23.06
CA ARG A 68 4.69 32.90 -22.99
C ARG A 68 4.78 31.68 -23.92
N GLY A 69 3.95 31.60 -24.96
CA GLY A 69 4.10 30.58 -26.01
C GLY A 69 3.63 29.16 -25.64
N GLY A 70 2.93 29.01 -24.52
CA GLY A 70 2.21 27.78 -24.19
C GLY A 70 0.92 27.64 -25.00
N LEU A 71 0.57 26.40 -25.37
CA LEU A 71 -0.72 26.08 -25.97
C LEU A 71 -1.81 26.25 -24.89
N HIS A 72 -2.83 27.04 -25.18
CA HIS A 72 -4.02 27.13 -24.36
C HIS A 72 -5.25 27.01 -25.25
N THR A 73 -6.03 25.97 -24.98
CA THR A 73 -7.19 25.56 -25.73
C THR A 73 -8.46 25.90 -24.94
N GLU A 74 -9.61 25.93 -25.61
CA GLU A 74 -10.90 26.02 -24.93
C GLU A 74 -11.11 24.86 -23.93
N GLY A 75 -10.48 23.71 -24.17
CA GLY A 75 -10.48 22.58 -23.23
C GLY A 75 -9.78 22.92 -21.91
N ASP A 76 -8.66 23.63 -21.96
CA ASP A 76 -7.91 24.05 -20.76
C ASP A 76 -8.70 25.07 -19.93
N LYS A 77 -9.47 25.93 -20.59
CA LYS A 77 -10.38 26.87 -19.93
C LYS A 77 -11.50 26.12 -19.20
N ALA A 78 -12.20 25.24 -19.90
CA ALA A 78 -13.26 24.42 -19.30
C ALA A 78 -12.73 23.56 -18.15
N PHE A 79 -11.52 23.01 -18.31
CA PHE A 79 -10.88 22.21 -17.28
C PHE A 79 -10.51 23.06 -16.05
N THR A 80 -10.02 24.28 -16.25
CA THR A 80 -9.73 25.21 -15.13
C THR A 80 -11.01 25.60 -14.39
N GLU A 81 -12.11 25.85 -15.10
CA GLU A 81 -13.42 26.14 -14.49
C GLU A 81 -13.91 24.97 -13.63
N PHE A 82 -13.88 23.75 -14.19
CA PHE A 82 -14.18 22.52 -13.44
C PHE A 82 -13.33 22.38 -12.18
N LEU A 83 -12.00 22.49 -12.29
CA LEU A 83 -11.10 22.37 -11.13
C LEU A 83 -11.35 23.42 -10.05
N ASN A 84 -11.84 24.62 -10.40
CA ASN A 84 -12.18 25.62 -9.38
C ASN A 84 -13.39 25.18 -8.54
N ASP A 85 -14.41 24.63 -9.20
CA ASP A 85 -15.61 24.14 -8.53
C ASP A 85 -15.29 22.90 -7.68
N GLU A 86 -14.51 21.97 -8.23
CA GLU A 86 -14.07 20.75 -7.55
C GLU A 86 -13.29 21.08 -6.27
N ILE A 87 -12.23 21.90 -6.36
CA ILE A 87 -11.43 22.31 -5.18
C ILE A 87 -12.30 22.98 -4.11
N LYS A 88 -13.35 23.71 -4.52
CA LYS A 88 -14.23 24.40 -3.60
C LYS A 88 -15.15 23.44 -2.85
N GLU A 89 -15.72 22.46 -3.54
CA GLU A 89 -16.54 21.43 -2.90
C GLU A 89 -15.69 20.51 -2.02
N GLU A 90 -14.50 20.10 -2.48
CA GLU A 90 -13.57 19.27 -1.69
C GLU A 90 -13.17 19.94 -0.37
N LYS A 91 -12.83 21.23 -0.42
CA LYS A 91 -12.53 22.02 0.80
C LYS A 91 -13.73 22.20 1.73
N LYS A 92 -14.94 22.09 1.21
CA LYS A 92 -16.18 22.23 1.98
C LYS A 92 -16.53 20.92 2.69
N ILE A 93 -16.26 19.78 2.07
CA ILE A 93 -16.46 18.45 2.65
C ILE A 93 -15.28 17.96 3.49
N GLN A 94 -14.13 18.64 3.42
CA GLN A 94 -12.95 18.34 4.25
C GLN A 94 -13.30 18.31 5.74
N LYS A 95 -13.45 17.10 6.28
CA LYS A 95 -13.86 16.84 7.67
C LYS A 95 -12.86 17.39 8.68
N HIS A 96 -11.57 17.26 8.35
CA HIS A 96 -10.47 17.60 9.25
C HIS A 96 -9.73 18.86 8.78
N LYS A 97 -9.98 20.00 9.44
CA LYS A 97 -9.17 21.22 9.24
C LYS A 97 -7.76 21.10 9.78
N SER A 98 -7.58 20.22 10.76
CA SER A 98 -6.29 19.85 11.35
C SER A 98 -6.22 18.34 11.40
N LEU A 99 -5.02 17.78 11.17
CA LEU A 99 -4.81 16.34 11.16
C LEU A 99 -5.23 15.72 12.51
N PRO A 100 -5.88 14.54 12.50
CA PRO A 100 -6.11 13.74 13.69
C PRO A 100 -4.79 13.49 14.45
N LYS A 101 -4.88 13.37 15.78
CA LYS A 101 -3.72 13.09 16.62
C LYS A 101 -3.72 11.63 17.00
N MET A 102 -2.55 10.99 16.92
CA MET A 102 -2.33 9.67 17.48
C MET A 102 -2.22 9.74 19.01
N SER A 103 -2.90 8.85 19.72
CA SER A 103 -2.75 8.65 21.16
C SER A 103 -1.44 7.91 21.46
N GLY A 104 -0.99 7.87 22.72
CA GLY A 104 0.26 7.17 23.08
C GLY A 104 1.55 7.97 22.90
N GLY A 105 1.48 9.22 22.44
CA GLY A 105 2.61 10.16 22.42
C GLY A 105 3.53 10.03 21.21
N TRP A 106 2.97 9.69 20.05
CA TRP A 106 3.70 9.67 18.78
C TRP A 106 3.97 11.09 18.27
N GLU A 107 5.19 11.29 17.77
CA GLU A 107 5.58 12.46 17.00
C GLU A 107 5.37 12.19 15.51
N LEU A 108 4.58 13.03 14.84
CA LEU A 108 4.27 12.92 13.42
C LEU A 108 5.16 13.84 12.59
N ASP A 109 5.90 13.25 11.66
CA ASP A 109 6.68 13.94 10.62
C ASP A 109 6.14 13.56 9.24
N ILE A 110 5.99 14.54 8.34
CA ILE A 110 5.33 14.34 7.03
C ILE A 110 6.20 14.95 5.94
N HIS A 111 6.55 14.13 4.95
CA HIS A 111 7.33 14.51 3.77
C HIS A 111 6.59 14.12 2.49
N GLY A 112 5.81 15.06 1.95
CA GLY A 112 4.96 14.79 0.78
C GLY A 112 3.86 13.79 1.13
N THR A 113 3.87 12.62 0.49
CA THR A 113 2.89 11.54 0.73
C THR A 113 3.36 10.52 1.76
N GLU A 114 4.59 10.63 2.24
CA GLU A 114 5.16 9.76 3.26
C GLU A 114 5.00 10.39 4.65
N ALA A 115 4.51 9.59 5.59
CA ALA A 115 4.31 10.00 6.97
C ALA A 115 5.03 9.03 7.90
N LYS A 116 5.66 9.60 8.93
CA LYS A 116 6.47 8.89 9.91
C LYS A 116 6.01 9.23 11.32
N LEU A 117 5.58 8.23 12.06
CA LEU A 117 5.23 8.31 13.47
C LEU A 117 6.38 7.76 14.30
N THR A 118 6.95 8.58 15.18
CA THR A 118 8.07 8.17 16.03
C THR A 118 7.69 8.22 17.50
N ARG A 119 8.01 7.15 18.25
CA ARG A 119 7.83 7.06 19.70
C ARG A 119 9.11 6.55 20.33
N LYS A 120 9.60 7.29 21.33
CA LYS A 120 10.77 6.91 22.12
C LYS A 120 10.33 6.32 23.45
N MET A 121 10.87 5.16 23.77
CA MET A 121 10.67 4.44 25.02
C MET A 121 12.01 4.20 25.70
N ALA A 122 12.01 3.65 26.92
CA ALA A 122 13.24 3.45 27.68
C ALA A 122 14.14 2.38 27.00
N GLY A 123 15.13 2.83 26.24
CA GLY A 123 16.10 1.97 25.55
C GLY A 123 15.70 1.55 24.13
N GLU A 124 14.55 2.03 23.62
CA GLU A 124 14.03 1.66 22.30
C GLU A 124 13.40 2.86 21.59
N THR A 125 13.53 2.91 20.27
CA THR A 125 12.80 3.82 19.39
C THR A 125 11.94 3.01 18.44
N VAL A 126 10.64 3.28 18.46
CA VAL A 126 9.66 2.70 17.55
C VAL A 126 9.30 3.74 16.51
N THR A 127 9.38 3.33 15.25
CA THR A 127 9.04 4.16 14.10
C THR A 127 7.99 3.42 13.28
N VAL A 128 6.92 4.11 12.91
CA VAL A 128 5.93 3.60 11.96
C VAL A 128 5.92 4.51 10.75
N SER A 129 6.15 3.94 9.56
CA SER A 129 6.20 4.67 8.30
C SER A 129 5.12 4.16 7.36
N PHE A 130 4.38 5.06 6.70
CA PHE A 130 3.36 4.72 5.73
C PHE A 130 3.30 5.75 4.60
N ASN A 131 2.71 5.35 3.46
CA ASN A 131 2.52 6.23 2.31
C ASN A 131 1.05 6.28 1.91
N VAL A 132 0.51 7.47 1.68
CA VAL A 132 -0.90 7.64 1.30
C VAL A 132 -1.17 7.33 -0.18
N ASN A 133 -0.13 7.18 -1.01
CA ASN A 133 -0.32 6.75 -2.40
C ASN A 133 -0.90 5.34 -2.46
N ASN A 134 -1.88 5.13 -3.35
CA ASN A 134 -2.49 3.81 -3.59
C ASN A 134 -3.05 3.15 -2.32
N SER A 135 -3.48 3.96 -1.35
CA SER A 135 -3.93 3.51 -0.03
C SER A 135 -5.44 3.33 0.11
N ILE A 136 -6.22 3.74 -0.90
CA ILE A 136 -7.67 3.57 -0.93
C ILE A 136 -7.96 2.24 -1.62
N PRO A 137 -8.57 1.25 -0.93
CA PRO A 137 -8.96 -0.01 -1.54
C PRO A 137 -9.97 0.22 -2.68
N PRO A 138 -9.95 -0.60 -3.75
CA PRO A 138 -10.99 -0.53 -4.75
C PRO A 138 -12.35 -0.81 -4.10
N SER A 139 -13.33 0.08 -4.30
CA SER A 139 -14.68 -0.14 -3.81
C SER A 139 -15.25 -1.42 -4.43
N VAL A 140 -15.54 -2.42 -3.61
CA VAL A 140 -16.39 -3.54 -4.04
C VAL A 140 -17.81 -2.99 -4.17
N ASP A 141 -18.23 -2.69 -5.41
CA ASP A 141 -19.60 -2.30 -5.72
C ASP A 141 -20.56 -3.49 -5.47
N GLU A 142 -20.84 -3.80 -4.21
CA GLU A 142 -22.01 -4.58 -3.83
C GLU A 142 -23.17 -3.63 -3.54
N SER A 143 -23.68 -2.99 -4.59
CA SER A 143 -25.01 -2.39 -4.52
C SER A 143 -26.05 -3.49 -4.75
N PRO A 144 -26.82 -3.96 -3.75
CA PRO A 144 -28.05 -4.67 -4.03
C PRO A 144 -28.98 -3.70 -4.76
N GLU A 145 -29.48 -4.12 -5.92
CA GLU A 145 -30.44 -3.36 -6.71
C GLU A 145 -31.63 -2.92 -5.83
N GLY A 146 -31.69 -1.62 -5.51
CA GLY A 146 -32.91 -0.98 -5.04
C GLY A 146 -32.92 -0.52 -3.59
N GLN A 147 -32.21 0.56 -3.30
CA GLN A 147 -32.68 1.54 -2.32
C GLN A 147 -32.18 2.92 -2.72
N LYS A 148 -33.13 3.81 -3.06
CA LYS A 148 -32.89 5.25 -3.07
C LYS A 148 -32.86 5.67 -1.61
N ASP A 149 -31.68 5.77 -1.03
CA ASP A 149 -31.45 6.59 0.16
C ASP A 149 -30.31 7.55 -0.16
N ASP A 150 -30.36 8.70 0.49
CA ASP A 150 -29.71 9.98 0.19
C ASP A 150 -28.31 9.90 -0.44
N GLU A 151 -27.96 10.90 -1.27
CA GLU A 151 -26.61 11.17 -1.83
C GLU A 151 -25.55 11.31 -0.73
N VAL A 152 -25.24 10.22 -0.03
CA VAL A 152 -24.11 10.09 0.87
C VAL A 152 -22.98 9.61 -0.02
N GLU A 153 -22.11 10.54 -0.42
CA GLU A 153 -20.87 10.18 -1.08
C GLU A 153 -20.14 9.10 -0.25
N PRO A 154 -19.65 8.02 -0.88
CA PRO A 154 -18.97 6.97 -0.15
C PRO A 154 -17.79 7.58 0.60
N GLU A 155 -17.73 7.33 1.90
CA GLU A 155 -16.62 7.79 2.72
C GLU A 155 -15.34 7.05 2.31
N LEU A 156 -14.54 7.71 1.46
CA LEU A 156 -13.25 7.20 1.04
C LEU A 156 -12.39 7.00 2.28
N THR A 157 -11.99 5.75 2.52
CA THR A 157 -11.16 5.36 3.65
C THR A 157 -9.81 4.93 3.12
N SER A 158 -8.75 5.50 3.69
CA SER A 158 -7.36 5.18 3.34
C SER A 158 -6.79 4.19 4.36
N THR A 159 -6.45 2.98 3.90
CA THR A 159 -5.88 1.88 4.68
C THR A 159 -4.50 1.50 4.11
N PRO A 160 -3.48 2.35 4.27
CA PRO A 160 -2.16 2.11 3.72
C PRO A 160 -1.46 0.94 4.45
N ASN A 161 -0.62 0.20 3.74
CA ASN A 161 0.38 -0.63 4.43
C ASN A 161 1.30 0.27 5.24
N PHE A 162 1.77 -0.24 6.38
CA PHE A 162 2.66 0.48 7.26
C PHE A 162 3.77 -0.42 7.76
N VAL A 163 4.98 0.16 7.85
CA VAL A 163 6.17 -0.56 8.29
C VAL A 163 6.50 -0.11 9.70
N VAL A 164 6.62 -1.07 10.61
CA VAL A 164 7.06 -0.85 11.99
C VAL A 164 8.54 -1.20 12.12
N GLU A 165 9.33 -0.23 12.54
CA GLU A 165 10.75 -0.40 12.84
C GLU A 165 10.97 -0.25 14.35
N VAL A 166 11.55 -1.27 14.97
CA VAL A 166 11.93 -1.25 16.39
C VAL A 166 13.44 -1.30 16.49
N THR A 167 14.04 -0.18 16.90
CA THR A 167 15.48 -0.06 17.13
C THR A 167 15.76 -0.02 18.63
N LYS A 168 16.61 -0.92 19.13
CA LYS A 168 17.11 -0.86 20.50
C LYS A 168 18.43 -0.09 20.54
N ASP A 169 18.63 0.69 21.60
CA ASP A 169 19.81 1.57 21.72
C ASP A 169 21.14 0.81 21.81
N ASP A 170 21.11 -0.44 22.28
CA ASP A 170 22.28 -1.30 22.48
C ASP A 170 22.60 -2.21 21.28
N THR A 171 21.71 -2.26 20.29
CA THR A 171 21.87 -3.10 19.09
C THR A 171 22.15 -2.26 17.85
N LYS A 172 22.92 -2.81 16.92
CA LYS A 172 23.11 -2.24 15.57
C LYS A 172 22.09 -2.77 14.56
N GLN A 173 21.02 -3.38 15.06
CA GLN A 173 19.99 -4.00 14.26
C GLN A 173 18.62 -3.44 14.66
N THR A 174 17.78 -3.28 13.65
CA THR A 174 16.41 -2.84 13.75
C THR A 174 15.55 -4.00 13.29
N LEU A 175 14.57 -4.37 14.11
CA LEU A 175 13.54 -5.32 13.72
C LEU A 175 12.52 -4.56 12.87
N VAL A 176 12.22 -5.06 11.68
CA VAL A 176 11.29 -4.44 10.73
C VAL A 176 10.13 -5.39 10.50
N LEU A 177 8.91 -4.89 10.67
CA LEU A 177 7.67 -5.62 10.49
C LEU A 177 6.81 -4.87 9.47
N ASP A 178 6.57 -5.48 8.32
CA ASP A 178 5.67 -4.95 7.29
C ASP A 178 4.25 -5.38 7.61
N CYS A 179 3.35 -4.41 7.78
CA CYS A 179 1.98 -4.62 8.24
C CYS A 179 0.98 -4.11 7.19
N HIS A 180 -0.14 -4.80 7.08
CA HIS A 180 -1.21 -4.44 6.14
C HIS A 180 -2.59 -4.63 6.76
N TYR A 181 -3.58 -3.94 6.18
CA TYR A 181 -4.98 -4.14 6.48
C TYR A 181 -5.52 -5.25 5.57
N PRO A 182 -6.03 -6.37 6.11
CA PRO A 182 -6.58 -7.45 5.30
C PRO A 182 -7.84 -6.98 4.54
N GLU A 183 -7.95 -7.36 3.26
CA GLU A 183 -9.07 -6.99 2.38
C GLU A 183 -10.34 -7.82 2.65
N ASP A 184 -10.15 -9.06 3.10
CA ASP A 184 -11.21 -9.97 3.55
C ASP A 184 -11.28 -9.88 5.08
N GLU A 185 -12.49 -9.81 5.67
CA GLU A 185 -12.77 -9.92 7.12
C GLU A 185 -13.20 -8.66 7.92
N ILE A 186 -14.04 -7.78 7.36
CA ILE A 186 -14.97 -6.98 8.20
C ILE A 186 -16.26 -7.79 8.52
N SER A 187 -16.30 -9.08 8.18
CA SER A 187 -17.49 -9.92 8.36
C SER A 187 -17.16 -11.34 8.81
N HIS A 188 -16.51 -11.52 9.96
CA HIS A 188 -16.59 -12.79 10.67
C HIS A 188 -17.27 -12.61 12.02
N THR A 189 -18.55 -12.99 12.03
CA THR A 189 -19.30 -13.41 13.19
C THR A 189 -18.53 -14.52 13.93
N GLY A 190 -17.71 -14.14 14.89
CA GLY A 190 -17.05 -15.01 15.85
C GLY A 190 -16.69 -14.16 17.06
N GLU A 191 -17.14 -14.56 18.24
CA GLU A 191 -16.88 -13.85 19.49
C GLU A 191 -15.38 -13.91 19.83
N GLY A 192 -14.60 -12.97 19.26
CA GLY A 192 -13.19 -12.70 19.51
C GLY A 192 -12.83 -11.37 18.86
N GLU A 193 -11.98 -10.55 19.50
CA GLU A 193 -11.43 -9.34 18.87
C GLU A 193 -10.59 -9.79 17.67
N SER A 194 -11.12 -9.65 16.45
CA SER A 194 -10.35 -9.82 15.22
C SER A 194 -9.32 -8.71 15.12
N ASP A 195 -8.07 -9.04 14.81
CA ASP A 195 -7.03 -8.05 14.60
C ASP A 195 -7.35 -7.17 13.38
N ILE A 196 -7.19 -5.85 13.54
CA ILE A 196 -7.53 -4.86 12.50
C ILE A 196 -6.46 -4.85 11.39
N PHE A 197 -5.25 -5.28 11.73
CA PHE A 197 -4.13 -5.38 10.81
C PHE A 197 -3.41 -6.72 11.02
N SER A 198 -2.60 -7.11 10.04
CA SER A 198 -1.75 -8.29 10.15
C SER A 198 -0.32 -8.00 9.70
N ILE A 199 0.62 -8.78 10.22
CA ILE A 199 2.03 -8.70 9.84
C ILE A 199 2.23 -9.58 8.61
N GLN A 200 2.73 -9.04 7.51
CA GLN A 200 3.01 -9.76 6.26
C GLN A 200 4.44 -10.29 6.22
N GLU A 201 5.41 -9.45 6.63
CA GLU A 201 6.82 -9.78 6.57
C GLU A 201 7.58 -9.30 7.81
N VAL A 202 8.59 -10.07 8.22
CA VAL A 202 9.48 -9.71 9.33
C VAL A 202 10.93 -9.89 8.90
N SER A 203 11.76 -8.88 9.14
CA SER A 203 13.19 -8.93 8.83
C SER A 203 14.03 -8.14 9.84
N PHE A 204 15.34 -8.34 9.79
CA PHE A 204 16.28 -7.46 10.47
C PHE A 204 16.96 -6.55 9.45
N GLN A 205 17.12 -5.28 9.80
CA GLN A 205 17.88 -4.30 9.03
C GLN A 205 19.00 -3.68 9.88
N PRO A 206 20.11 -3.20 9.29
CA PRO A 206 21.10 -2.42 10.02
C PRO A 206 20.48 -1.12 10.53
N SER A 207 20.76 -0.74 11.78
CA SER A 207 20.26 0.51 12.35
C SER A 207 20.98 1.75 11.82
N GLY A 208 20.32 2.91 11.91
CA GLY A 208 20.86 4.22 11.52
C GLY A 208 20.72 4.51 10.03
N ASP A 209 21.53 5.43 9.51
CA ASP A 209 21.48 5.88 8.10
C ASP A 209 22.14 4.89 7.11
N SER A 210 22.12 3.60 7.43
CA SER A 210 22.66 2.57 6.54
C SER A 210 21.67 2.30 5.40
N GLU A 211 22.17 2.01 4.21
CA GLU A 211 21.32 1.61 3.10
C GLU A 211 20.61 0.28 3.42
N TRP A 212 19.35 0.19 2.99
CA TRP A 212 18.53 -1.01 3.09
C TRP A 212 19.24 -2.22 2.49
N GLN A 213 19.27 -3.33 3.23
CA GLN A 213 19.94 -4.55 2.79
C GLN A 213 18.93 -5.52 2.20
N GLU A 214 18.91 -5.61 0.87
CA GLU A 214 18.04 -6.54 0.12
C GLU A 214 18.38 -8.02 0.35
N ASN A 215 19.62 -8.32 0.78
CA ASN A 215 20.11 -9.69 0.97
C ASN A 215 19.82 -10.25 2.37
N ASN A 216 19.16 -9.48 3.24
CA ASN A 216 18.77 -9.96 4.56
C ASN A 216 17.62 -10.97 4.43
N TYR A 217 17.58 -11.92 5.36
CA TYR A 217 16.48 -12.87 5.39
C TYR A 217 15.19 -12.16 5.79
N THR A 218 14.17 -12.29 4.95
CA THR A 218 12.81 -11.83 5.22
C THR A 218 11.92 -13.05 5.42
N LEU A 219 11.27 -13.10 6.58
CA LEU A 219 10.31 -14.11 6.95
C LEU A 219 8.92 -13.65 6.49
N ASN A 220 8.29 -14.42 5.60
CA ASN A 220 6.86 -14.29 5.32
C ASN A 220 6.06 -15.03 6.41
N THR A 221 4.95 -14.42 6.84
CA THR A 221 4.16 -14.88 7.99
C THR A 221 3.05 -15.88 7.63
N ASP A 222 2.70 -16.06 6.34
CA ASP A 222 1.57 -16.89 5.89
C ASP A 222 1.66 -18.35 6.34
N SER A 223 2.89 -18.86 6.51
CA SER A 223 3.17 -20.23 6.95
C SER A 223 3.84 -20.30 8.32
N LEU A 224 3.75 -19.21 9.09
CA LEU A 224 4.38 -19.13 10.41
C LEU A 224 3.61 -19.96 11.44
N ASP A 225 4.33 -20.46 12.43
CA ASP A 225 3.68 -21.06 13.60
C ASP A 225 2.84 -20.02 14.33
N TRP A 226 1.57 -20.34 14.59
CA TRP A 226 0.60 -19.40 15.16
C TRP A 226 1.05 -18.83 16.50
N ALA A 227 1.73 -19.61 17.35
CA ALA A 227 2.18 -19.12 18.66
C ALA A 227 3.33 -18.10 18.52
N LEU A 228 4.17 -18.25 17.49
CA LEU A 228 5.19 -17.25 17.17
C LEU A 228 4.55 -15.97 16.61
N TYR A 229 3.50 -16.11 15.79
CA TYR A 229 2.75 -14.97 15.27
C TYR A 229 2.08 -14.17 16.41
N ASP A 230 1.39 -14.84 17.33
CA ASP A 230 0.77 -14.21 18.51
C ASP A 230 1.80 -13.41 19.33
N HIS A 231 2.99 -13.97 19.53
CA HIS A 231 4.06 -13.26 20.23
C HIS A 231 4.63 -12.04 19.47
N LEU A 232 4.55 -12.02 18.13
CA LEU A 232 4.90 -10.84 17.34
C LEU A 232 3.84 -9.74 17.49
N MET A 233 2.56 -10.12 17.51
CA MET A 233 1.45 -9.19 17.75
C MET A 233 1.51 -8.61 19.17
N ASP A 234 1.72 -9.44 20.20
CA ASP A 234 1.94 -8.99 21.58
C ASP A 234 3.14 -8.02 21.67
N PHE A 235 4.23 -8.32 20.96
CA PHE A 235 5.43 -7.49 20.92
C PHE A 235 5.16 -6.08 20.34
N LEU A 236 4.31 -5.99 19.32
CA LEU A 236 3.84 -4.72 18.74
C LEU A 236 2.91 -3.97 19.72
N ALA A 237 1.95 -4.69 20.32
CA ALA A 237 1.00 -4.12 21.27
C ALA A 237 1.70 -3.52 22.51
N ASP A 238 2.70 -4.20 23.07
CA ASP A 238 3.54 -3.70 24.17
C ASP A 238 4.25 -2.38 23.84
N ARG A 239 4.45 -2.10 22.55
CA ARG A 239 5.06 -0.86 22.01
C ARG A 239 4.04 0.19 21.59
N GLY A 240 2.75 -0.10 21.77
CA GLY A 240 1.62 0.76 21.41
C GLY A 240 1.28 0.74 19.92
N VAL A 241 1.62 -0.35 19.23
CA VAL A 241 1.11 -0.67 17.89
C VAL A 241 0.09 -1.79 18.06
N ASP A 242 -1.12 -1.41 18.45
CA ASP A 242 -2.27 -2.29 18.70
C ASP A 242 -3.46 -1.92 17.79
N ASN A 243 -4.62 -2.54 18.00
CA ASN A 243 -5.82 -2.25 17.22
C ASN A 243 -6.29 -0.78 17.37
N THR A 244 -6.08 -0.14 18.53
CA THR A 244 -6.41 1.28 18.70
C THR A 244 -5.49 2.15 17.84
N PHE A 245 -4.20 1.83 17.79
CA PHE A 245 -3.26 2.49 16.90
C PHE A 245 -3.65 2.34 15.43
N ALA A 246 -4.04 1.14 15.01
CA ALA A 246 -4.46 0.87 13.63
C ALA A 246 -5.68 1.70 13.23
N ASP A 247 -6.72 1.76 14.08
CA ASP A 247 -7.90 2.61 13.84
C ASP A 247 -7.54 4.10 13.74
N GLU A 248 -6.68 4.59 14.64
CA GLU A 248 -6.22 5.98 14.59
C GLU A 248 -5.40 6.26 13.33
N LEU A 249 -4.60 5.29 12.87
CA LEU A 249 -3.78 5.40 11.68
C LEU A 249 -4.63 5.50 10.41
N VAL A 250 -5.72 4.73 10.30
CA VAL A 250 -6.70 4.85 9.20
C VAL A 250 -7.30 6.25 9.15
N ASN A 251 -7.70 6.79 10.30
CA ASN A 251 -8.24 8.16 10.39
C ASN A 251 -7.20 9.22 9.99
N LEU A 252 -5.96 9.09 10.48
CA LEU A 252 -4.87 9.98 10.13
C LEU A 252 -4.56 9.91 8.62
N SER A 253 -4.44 8.70 8.07
CA SER A 253 -4.13 8.48 6.66
C SER A 253 -5.23 9.04 5.76
N THR A 254 -6.49 8.83 6.11
CA THR A 254 -7.64 9.36 5.37
C THR A 254 -7.63 10.89 5.34
N ALA A 255 -7.32 11.53 6.47
CA ALA A 255 -7.19 12.99 6.52
C ALA A 255 -5.98 13.52 5.72
N LEU A 256 -4.87 12.77 5.69
CA LEU A 256 -3.67 13.10 4.92
C LEU A 256 -3.89 12.95 3.41
N GLU A 257 -4.50 11.85 3.00
CA GLU A 257 -4.87 11.57 1.61
C GLU A 257 -5.73 12.71 1.07
N HIS A 258 -6.83 13.05 1.77
CA HIS A 258 -7.75 14.08 1.29
C HIS A 258 -7.08 15.45 1.18
N LYS A 259 -6.18 15.76 2.10
CA LYS A 259 -5.38 16.98 2.07
C LYS A 259 -4.43 17.02 0.87
N GLU A 260 -3.73 15.94 0.58
CA GLU A 260 -2.83 15.86 -0.58
C GLU A 260 -3.60 15.81 -1.91
N TYR A 261 -4.81 15.23 -1.94
CA TYR A 261 -5.70 15.29 -3.10
C TYR A 261 -6.13 16.72 -3.43
N ILE A 262 -6.58 17.50 -2.44
CA ILE A 262 -6.90 18.92 -2.63
C ILE A 262 -5.68 19.69 -3.17
N ARG A 263 -4.50 19.44 -2.59
CA ARG A 263 -3.25 20.07 -3.04
C ARG A 263 -2.91 19.69 -4.48
N PHE A 264 -3.08 18.42 -4.84
CA PHE A 264 -2.90 17.94 -6.21
C PHE A 264 -3.84 18.67 -7.19
N LEU A 265 -5.11 18.84 -6.84
CA LEU A 265 -6.05 19.60 -7.68
C LEU A 265 -5.63 21.08 -7.83
N GLU A 266 -5.10 21.70 -6.78
CA GLU A 266 -4.57 23.07 -6.83
C GLU A 266 -3.36 23.20 -7.75
N ASP A 267 -2.41 22.27 -7.64
CA ASP A 267 -1.21 22.22 -8.48
C ASP A 267 -1.58 21.93 -9.95
N LEU A 268 -2.51 21.00 -10.18
CA LEU A 268 -3.05 20.68 -11.49
C LEU A 268 -3.74 21.89 -12.12
N LYS A 269 -4.53 22.63 -11.34
CA LYS A 269 -5.14 23.87 -11.81
C LYS A 269 -4.08 24.90 -12.16
N HIS A 270 -3.04 25.04 -11.35
CA HIS A 270 -1.96 25.99 -11.64
C HIS A 270 -1.22 25.63 -12.93
N PHE A 271 -1.04 24.33 -13.19
CA PHE A 271 -0.41 23.80 -14.39
C PHE A 271 -1.25 24.06 -15.66
N VAL A 272 -2.56 23.83 -15.61
CA VAL A 272 -3.47 23.97 -16.77
C VAL A 272 -3.81 25.45 -17.06
N LYS A 273 -3.81 26.29 -16.03
CA LYS A 273 -4.15 27.71 -16.17
C LYS A 273 -3.13 28.44 -17.05
N CYS A 274 -3.65 29.14 -18.06
CA CYS A 274 -2.88 30.09 -18.87
C CYS A 274 -2.22 31.17 -17.98
N GLN A 275 -0.89 31.29 -18.06
CA GLN A 275 -0.11 32.32 -17.35
C GLN A 275 -0.18 33.70 -18.02
#